data_AF-A0A938LV57-F1
#
_entry.id   AF-A0A938LV57-F1
#
_cell.length_a   1.000
_cell.length_b   1.000
_cell.length_c   1.000
_cell.angle_alpha   90.00
_cell.angle_beta   90.00
_cell.angle_gamma   90.00
#
_symmetry.space_group_name_H-M   'P 1'
#
loop_
_entity.id
_entity.type
_entity.pdbx_description
1 polymer ?
#
loop_
_entity_poly.entity_id
_entity_poly.type
_entity_poly.pdbx_seq_one_letter_code
_entity_poly.pdbx_strand_id
1 'polypeptide(L)'
;MNATRNLLALVFVVAATLPGGRVAADFIFGPPENLGPAINDADFDYWPRISQDGLCLSFQQQDVNSVVSLCMATRATKADPWKAAVNLGALTGLDVLPALLKPFGDGLEIYFTWRGNGADYDLWMMKRETTEAGWGPPVNLGPVVNSPADEACPALSPNALELYFSGIGYADAYVRPGGYGSADLWVTRRATRNDPWGAPVNLGPVVNSAKNDRRPYLSADGLVLFFDSARAGSSGLDLYLTRRTTVSDPWGPPINLGPVINSPAHEEYACVSADGTTLYWDCARPGGYGSNDIWQASITPIVDFNGDKKVDLVDLVMLIENWGTSKTLYDIGPMPWGDDKVDIDDLKVFMTHWEKERPADAKDGSGLDRAADFVGTWASDDLNTSGQTRK
;
A
#
# COMPACT_ATOMS: atom_id res chain seq x y z
N MET A 1 -32.58 41.08 2.45
CA MET A 1 -31.16 40.85 2.77
C MET A 1 -30.86 39.41 2.40
N ASN A 2 -30.31 39.22 1.21
CA ASN A 2 -29.89 37.92 0.68
C ASN A 2 -28.48 37.61 1.16
N ALA A 3 -28.21 36.35 1.49
CA ALA A 3 -27.10 35.55 0.94
C ALA A 3 -26.74 34.43 1.92
N THR A 4 -27.34 33.26 1.76
CA THR A 4 -26.75 32.01 2.27
C THR A 4 -25.98 31.41 1.09
N ARG A 5 -24.65 31.50 1.16
CA ARG A 5 -23.72 30.93 0.18
C ARG A 5 -23.73 29.41 0.32
N ASN A 6 -24.34 28.70 -0.64
CA ASN A 6 -24.08 27.28 -0.83
C ASN A 6 -22.74 27.14 -1.55
N LEU A 7 -21.76 26.53 -0.87
CA LEU A 7 -20.49 26.12 -1.44
C LEU A 7 -20.76 24.89 -2.33
N LEU A 8 -20.90 25.10 -3.64
CA LEU A 8 -20.82 24.01 -4.61
C LEU A 8 -19.37 23.53 -4.68
N ALA A 9 -19.07 22.37 -4.07
CA ALA A 9 -17.90 21.60 -4.43
C ALA A 9 -18.13 21.00 -5.82
N LEU A 10 -17.65 21.72 -6.83
CA LEU A 10 -17.70 21.33 -8.23
C LEU A 10 -16.61 20.26 -8.44
N VAL A 11 -16.95 18.99 -8.26
CA VAL A 11 -16.08 17.88 -8.67
C VAL A 11 -16.14 17.81 -10.19
N PHE A 12 -15.16 18.41 -10.85
CA PHE A 12 -14.90 18.14 -12.25
C PHE A 12 -14.29 16.74 -12.36
N VAL A 13 -15.05 15.77 -12.85
CA VAL A 13 -14.44 14.62 -13.54
C VAL A 13 -13.93 15.15 -14.88
N VAL A 14 -12.75 15.77 -14.86
CA VAL A 14 -12.01 15.99 -16.10
C VAL A 14 -11.46 14.64 -16.47
N ALA A 15 -12.04 14.02 -17.50
CA ALA A 15 -11.36 13.00 -18.29
C ALA A 15 -10.15 13.68 -18.96
N ALA A 16 -9.08 13.87 -18.20
CA ALA A 16 -7.81 14.35 -18.70
C ALA A 16 -7.16 13.18 -19.42
N THR A 17 -7.23 13.18 -20.75
CA THR A 17 -6.35 12.35 -21.57
C THR A 17 -4.91 12.83 -21.37
N LEU A 18 -4.21 12.26 -20.39
CA LEU A 18 -2.77 12.39 -20.26
C LEU A 18 -2.09 11.35 -21.18
N PRO A 19 -0.99 11.71 -21.87
CA PRO A 19 -0.22 10.75 -22.66
C PRO A 19 0.62 9.90 -21.72
N GLY A 20 0.12 8.70 -21.39
CA GLY A 20 0.79 7.71 -20.53
C GLY A 20 -0.22 6.61 -20.20
N GLY A 21 0.20 5.34 -20.19
CA GLY A 21 -0.68 4.17 -20.17
C GLY A 21 -1.80 4.23 -19.14
N ARG A 22 -2.98 3.75 -19.53
CA ARG A 22 -4.15 3.58 -18.65
C ARG A 22 -3.83 2.51 -17.62
N VAL A 23 -4.06 2.77 -16.34
CA VAL A 23 -3.67 1.87 -15.24
C VAL A 23 -4.92 1.39 -14.48
N ALA A 24 -4.98 0.08 -14.18
CA ALA A 24 -6.05 -0.71 -13.51
C ALA A 24 -6.81 -0.04 -12.34
N ALA A 25 -8.14 0.09 -12.39
CA ALA A 25 -9.04 0.78 -11.47
C ALA A 25 -8.60 2.16 -10.91
N ASP A 26 -9.36 3.18 -11.29
CA ASP A 26 -9.20 4.56 -10.81
C ASP A 26 -9.85 4.73 -9.42
N PHE A 27 -9.37 4.01 -8.40
CA PHE A 27 -9.80 4.25 -7.02
C PHE A 27 -9.55 5.71 -6.58
N ILE A 28 -10.26 6.15 -5.54
CA ILE A 28 -10.11 7.48 -4.96
C ILE A 28 -9.58 7.41 -3.54
N PHE A 29 -8.80 8.42 -3.16
CA PHE A 29 -8.40 8.62 -1.77
C PHE A 29 -9.42 9.48 -1.03
N GLY A 30 -9.73 9.11 0.20
CA GLY A 30 -10.41 9.97 1.16
C GLY A 30 -9.52 11.12 1.62
N PRO A 31 -10.10 12.09 2.36
CA PRO A 31 -9.30 13.15 2.96
C PRO A 31 -8.28 12.56 3.94
N PRO A 32 -7.05 13.10 4.00
CA PRO A 32 -6.08 12.74 5.03
C PRO A 32 -6.60 12.99 6.45
N GLU A 33 -6.44 12.00 7.31
CA GLU A 33 -6.78 12.05 8.72
C GLU A 33 -5.54 11.78 9.57
N ASN A 34 -5.27 12.65 10.53
CA ASN A 34 -4.22 12.43 11.51
C ASN A 34 -4.68 11.33 12.49
N LEU A 35 -3.79 10.40 12.85
CA LEU A 35 -4.15 9.30 13.77
C LEU A 35 -4.34 9.72 15.24
N GLY A 36 -4.17 11.00 15.55
CA GLY A 36 -4.50 11.57 16.85
C GLY A 36 -3.47 11.25 17.94
N PRO A 37 -3.70 11.74 19.17
CA PRO A 37 -2.71 11.74 20.24
C PRO A 37 -2.54 10.36 20.91
N ALA A 38 -3.33 9.38 20.46
CA ALA A 38 -3.11 7.98 20.85
C ALA A 38 -1.91 7.38 20.09
N ILE A 39 -1.59 7.93 18.91
CA ILE A 39 -0.52 7.46 18.04
C ILE A 39 0.59 8.50 17.96
N ASN A 40 0.22 9.74 17.65
CA ASN A 40 1.16 10.83 17.40
C ASN A 40 1.44 11.62 18.69
N ASP A 41 2.70 12.01 18.88
CA ASP A 41 3.11 12.89 19.97
C ASP A 41 3.63 14.25 19.45
N ALA A 42 4.32 15.00 20.31
CA ALA A 42 4.78 16.34 19.97
C ALA A 42 6.11 16.34 19.19
N ASP A 43 6.77 15.19 19.08
CA ASP A 43 8.08 15.05 18.46
C ASP A 43 7.95 14.48 17.03
N PHE A 44 8.64 13.38 16.71
CA PHE A 44 8.57 12.76 15.38
C PHE A 44 8.02 11.34 15.48
N ASP A 45 6.93 11.09 14.75
CA ASP A 45 6.33 9.79 14.52
C ASP A 45 6.47 9.41 13.04
N TYR A 46 7.19 8.33 12.75
CA TYR A 46 7.48 7.95 11.36
C TYR A 46 7.51 6.45 11.13
N TRP A 47 7.54 6.09 9.85
CA TRP A 47 7.67 4.72 9.37
C TRP A 47 6.54 3.78 9.84
N PRO A 48 5.28 4.15 9.58
CA PRO A 48 4.15 3.30 9.94
C PRO A 48 4.19 1.96 9.21
N ARG A 49 3.78 0.90 9.92
CA ARG A 49 3.56 -0.44 9.36
C ARG A 49 2.32 -1.05 9.99
N ILE A 50 1.37 -1.43 9.13
CA ILE A 50 0.11 -2.07 9.53
C ILE A 50 0.18 -3.59 9.33
N SER A 51 -0.15 -4.34 10.38
CA SER A 51 -0.18 -5.80 10.36
C SER A 51 -1.23 -6.37 9.40
N GLN A 52 -1.07 -7.64 9.01
CA GLN A 52 -1.94 -8.29 8.01
C GLN A 52 -3.43 -8.29 8.40
N ASP A 53 -3.74 -8.39 9.69
CA ASP A 53 -5.13 -8.34 10.18
C ASP A 53 -5.67 -6.90 10.28
N GLY A 54 -4.81 -5.90 10.13
CA GLY A 54 -5.14 -4.48 10.26
C GLY A 54 -5.36 -4.03 11.70
N LEU A 55 -4.94 -4.80 12.71
CA LEU A 55 -5.27 -4.56 14.13
C LEU A 55 -4.08 -4.09 14.98
N CYS A 56 -2.87 -4.12 14.43
CA CYS A 56 -1.65 -3.64 15.06
C CYS A 56 -0.89 -2.72 14.09
N LEU A 57 -0.59 -1.50 14.56
CA LEU A 57 0.24 -0.52 13.88
C LEU A 57 1.55 -0.41 14.66
N SER A 58 2.68 -0.60 13.97
CA SER A 58 4.01 -0.32 14.53
C SER A 58 4.62 0.87 13.81
N PHE A 59 5.38 1.67 14.54
CA PHE A 59 6.01 2.88 14.02
C PHE A 59 7.19 3.26 14.91
N GLN A 60 7.98 4.24 14.48
CA GLN A 60 9.10 4.78 15.23
C GLN A 60 8.74 6.14 15.79
N GLN A 61 9.13 6.36 17.05
CA GLN A 61 9.06 7.67 17.69
C GLN A 61 10.46 8.15 17.98
N GLN A 62 10.77 9.40 17.66
CA GLN A 62 12.03 10.03 18.04
C GLN A 62 11.75 11.18 18.98
N ASP A 63 12.31 11.10 20.18
CA ASP A 63 12.16 12.14 21.19
C ASP A 63 13.02 13.38 20.90
N VAL A 64 12.81 14.45 21.68
CA VAL A 64 13.63 15.67 21.66
C VAL A 64 15.16 15.46 21.81
N ASN A 65 15.61 14.31 22.34
CA ASN A 65 17.02 13.96 22.49
C ASN A 65 17.54 13.10 21.32
N SER A 66 16.75 12.96 20.25
CA SER A 66 17.04 12.10 19.10
C SER A 66 17.13 10.61 19.42
N VAL A 67 16.50 10.16 20.51
CA VAL A 67 16.37 8.74 20.83
C VAL A 67 15.20 8.17 20.04
N VAL A 68 15.50 7.26 19.11
CA VAL A 68 14.48 6.55 18.33
C VAL A 68 14.04 5.29 19.08
N SER A 69 12.74 5.18 19.32
CA SER A 69 12.08 4.04 19.95
C SER A 69 11.10 3.37 18.99
N LEU A 70 10.93 2.05 19.12
CA LEU A 70 9.82 1.38 18.45
C LEU A 70 8.56 1.51 19.30
N CYS A 71 7.46 1.88 18.66
CA CYS A 71 6.16 2.00 19.29
C CYS A 71 5.13 1.12 18.60
N MET A 72 4.08 0.80 19.35
CA MET A 72 3.02 -0.07 18.89
C MET A 72 1.66 0.34 19.42
N ALA A 73 0.67 0.39 18.54
CA ALA A 73 -0.72 0.58 18.90
C ALA A 73 -1.58 -0.57 18.40
N THR A 74 -2.66 -0.85 19.12
CA THR A 74 -3.61 -1.92 18.77
C THR A 74 -5.05 -1.43 18.81
N ARG A 75 -5.92 -2.09 18.04
CA ARG A 75 -7.38 -1.93 18.07
C ARG A 75 -8.06 -3.29 18.05
N ALA A 76 -9.31 -3.35 18.54
CA ALA A 76 -10.03 -4.62 18.63
C ALA A 76 -10.59 -5.06 17.26
N THR A 77 -11.16 -4.11 16.52
CA THR A 77 -11.61 -4.27 15.13
C THR A 77 -11.10 -3.12 14.27
N LYS A 78 -11.22 -3.23 12.94
CA LYS A 78 -10.84 -2.14 12.01
C LYS A 78 -11.68 -0.87 12.18
N ALA A 79 -12.87 -0.97 12.80
CA ALA A 79 -13.74 0.17 13.08
C ALA A 79 -13.48 0.82 14.44
N ASP A 80 -12.77 0.14 15.35
CA ASP A 80 -12.47 0.67 16.67
C ASP A 80 -11.30 1.67 16.60
N PRO A 81 -11.31 2.69 17.49
CA PRO A 81 -10.18 3.60 17.62
C PRO A 81 -8.92 2.85 18.07
N TRP A 82 -7.77 3.40 17.70
CA TRP A 82 -6.47 2.96 18.22
C TRP A 82 -6.40 3.18 19.73
N LYS A 83 -5.89 2.18 20.46
CA LYS A 83 -5.43 2.36 21.83
C LYS A 83 -4.14 3.19 21.82
N ALA A 84 -3.87 3.86 22.94
CA ALA A 84 -2.62 4.58 23.14
C ALA A 84 -1.41 3.68 22.83
N ALA A 85 -0.47 4.24 22.08
CA ALA A 85 0.74 3.55 21.69
C ALA A 85 1.58 3.19 22.92
N VAL A 86 2.19 2.02 22.85
CA VAL A 86 3.12 1.51 23.85
C VAL A 86 4.52 1.64 23.28
N ASN A 87 5.38 2.39 23.98
CA ASN A 87 6.81 2.44 23.67
C ASN A 87 7.47 1.12 24.09
N LEU A 88 8.09 0.44 23.12
CA LEU A 88 8.71 -0.88 23.28
C LEU A 88 10.22 -0.78 23.57
N GLY A 89 10.75 0.43 23.68
CA GLY A 89 12.15 0.74 23.99
C GLY A 89 12.90 1.35 22.81
N ALA A 90 14.04 1.96 23.15
CA ALA A 90 14.97 2.51 22.18
C ALA A 90 15.54 1.41 21.27
N LEU A 91 15.80 1.74 20.00
CA LEU A 91 16.40 0.83 19.02
C LEU A 91 17.90 0.53 19.29
N THR A 92 18.38 0.79 20.50
CA THR A 92 19.79 0.68 20.89
C THR A 92 20.25 -0.77 21.15
N GLY A 93 19.35 -1.75 21.02
CA GLY A 93 19.65 -3.17 20.97
C GLY A 93 18.46 -3.96 20.41
N LEU A 94 18.68 -4.77 19.38
CA LEU A 94 17.66 -5.58 18.68
C LEU A 94 16.97 -6.65 19.56
N ASP A 95 17.34 -6.75 20.84
CA ASP A 95 16.93 -7.83 21.75
C ASP A 95 15.46 -7.76 22.21
N VAL A 96 14.71 -6.68 21.91
CA VAL A 96 13.37 -6.43 22.51
C VAL A 96 12.19 -6.48 21.52
N LEU A 97 12.45 -6.58 20.22
CA LEU A 97 11.42 -6.52 19.18
C LEU A 97 10.57 -7.79 18.88
N PRO A 98 10.91 -9.03 19.31
CA PRO A 98 10.26 -10.20 18.72
C PRO A 98 8.84 -10.60 19.10
N ALA A 99 8.46 -10.43 20.36
CA ALA A 99 7.22 -11.02 20.87
C ALA A 99 5.99 -10.13 20.65
N LEU A 100 6.20 -8.84 20.34
CA LEU A 100 5.13 -7.84 20.29
C LEU A 100 4.64 -7.57 18.86
N LEU A 101 5.53 -7.63 17.86
CA LEU A 101 5.16 -7.30 16.49
C LEU A 101 4.27 -8.40 15.90
N LYS A 102 2.97 -8.06 15.74
CA LYS A 102 2.11 -8.86 14.88
C LYS A 102 2.75 -8.90 13.50
N PRO A 103 2.99 -10.11 12.96
CA PRO A 103 3.78 -10.22 11.77
C PRO A 103 3.16 -9.57 10.54
N PHE A 104 4.05 -9.12 9.64
CA PHE A 104 3.74 -8.77 8.27
C PHE A 104 3.98 -10.00 7.38
N GLY A 105 3.14 -10.24 6.37
CA GLY A 105 3.20 -11.47 5.58
C GLY A 105 2.84 -12.71 6.42
N ASP A 106 3.57 -13.82 6.25
CA ASP A 106 3.38 -15.02 7.07
C ASP A 106 3.99 -14.91 8.47
N GLY A 107 4.83 -13.89 8.67
CA GLY A 107 5.42 -13.60 9.94
C GLY A 107 6.60 -14.40 10.38
N LEU A 108 7.21 -15.18 9.50
CA LEU A 108 8.33 -16.03 9.87
C LEU A 108 9.68 -15.42 9.52
N GLU A 109 9.67 -14.33 8.74
CA GLU A 109 10.84 -13.55 8.38
C GLU A 109 10.57 -12.05 8.60
N ILE A 110 11.55 -11.34 9.14
CA ILE A 110 11.56 -9.88 9.16
C ILE A 110 12.85 -9.39 8.51
N TYR A 111 12.72 -8.37 7.67
CA TYR A 111 13.83 -7.68 7.03
C TYR A 111 13.87 -6.24 7.54
N PHE A 112 15.07 -5.76 7.85
CA PHE A 112 15.26 -4.43 8.42
C PHE A 112 16.61 -3.86 8.02
N THR A 113 16.74 -2.55 8.23
CA THR A 113 17.97 -1.80 7.95
C THR A 113 18.75 -1.62 9.23
N TRP A 114 20.05 -1.94 9.21
CA TRP A 114 20.89 -1.79 10.40
C TRP A 114 22.36 -1.61 10.03
N ARG A 115 23.07 -0.74 10.75
CA ARG A 115 24.53 -0.55 10.59
C ARG A 115 25.36 -1.66 11.25
N GLY A 116 24.82 -2.35 12.24
CA GLY A 116 25.62 -3.26 13.06
C GLY A 116 26.84 -2.55 13.65
N ASN A 117 28.03 -3.13 13.45
CA ASN A 117 29.32 -2.53 13.79
C ASN A 117 30.03 -1.92 12.56
N GLY A 118 29.36 -1.82 11.41
CA GLY A 118 29.88 -1.30 10.15
C GLY A 118 29.70 0.22 10.00
N ALA A 119 30.23 0.77 8.92
CA ALA A 119 30.08 2.18 8.56
C ALA A 119 28.76 2.47 7.83
N ASP A 120 28.28 1.50 7.04
CA ASP A 120 27.18 1.65 6.09
C ASP A 120 25.90 0.97 6.63
N TYR A 121 24.73 1.47 6.22
CA TYR A 121 23.44 0.85 6.49
C TYR A 121 23.24 -0.37 5.58
N ASP A 122 23.11 -1.55 6.18
CA ASP A 122 22.91 -2.80 5.46
C ASP A 122 21.49 -3.34 5.61
N LEU A 123 21.11 -4.25 4.73
CA LEU A 123 19.95 -5.11 4.92
C LEU A 123 20.30 -6.34 5.78
N TRP A 124 19.45 -6.58 6.76
CA TRP A 124 19.52 -7.68 7.69
C TRP A 124 18.19 -8.42 7.75
N MET A 125 18.23 -9.65 8.23
CA MET A 125 17.04 -10.44 8.49
C MET A 125 17.07 -11.18 9.82
N MET A 126 15.90 -11.47 10.36
CA MET A 126 15.72 -12.47 11.42
C MET A 126 14.65 -13.48 10.99
N LYS A 127 14.76 -14.71 11.51
CA LYS A 127 13.80 -15.79 11.29
C LYS A 127 13.26 -16.31 12.61
N ARG A 128 12.06 -16.90 12.57
CA ARG A 128 11.49 -17.67 13.68
C ARG A 128 10.74 -18.88 13.14
N GLU A 129 10.56 -19.89 13.99
CA GLU A 129 9.92 -21.15 13.60
C GLU A 129 8.39 -21.04 13.53
N THR A 130 7.78 -20.27 14.43
CA THR A 130 6.33 -20.03 14.49
C THR A 130 6.04 -18.58 14.85
N THR A 131 4.78 -18.15 14.69
CA THR A 131 4.34 -16.79 15.05
C THR A 131 4.37 -16.49 16.55
N GLU A 132 4.51 -17.51 17.38
CA GLU A 132 4.61 -17.45 18.84
C GLU A 132 6.06 -17.55 19.33
N ALA A 133 6.97 -18.04 18.49
CA ALA A 133 8.39 -18.14 18.81
C ALA A 133 9.07 -16.75 18.83
N GLY A 134 10.13 -16.62 19.63
CA GLY A 134 11.04 -15.48 19.54
C GLY A 134 11.80 -15.47 18.21
N TRP A 135 12.29 -14.30 17.80
CA TRP A 135 13.18 -14.17 16.65
C TRP A 135 14.55 -14.76 17.00
N GLY A 136 15.14 -15.47 16.05
CA GLY A 136 16.55 -15.81 16.07
C GLY A 136 17.44 -14.58 15.91
N PRO A 137 18.78 -14.75 15.97
CA PRO A 137 19.71 -13.63 15.87
C PRO A 137 19.64 -12.94 14.50
N PRO A 138 19.99 -11.64 14.43
CA PRO A 138 20.06 -10.91 13.18
C PRO A 138 21.17 -11.45 12.28
N VAL A 139 20.85 -11.65 11.00
CA VAL A 139 21.75 -12.15 9.95
C VAL A 139 21.86 -11.11 8.85
N ASN A 140 23.08 -10.65 8.56
CA ASN A 140 23.36 -9.74 7.45
C ASN A 140 23.13 -10.48 6.12
N LEU A 141 22.50 -9.82 5.14
CA LEU A 141 22.21 -10.45 3.83
C LEU A 141 23.45 -10.67 2.94
N GLY A 142 24.62 -10.20 3.39
CA GLY A 142 25.92 -10.47 2.80
C GLY A 142 26.19 -9.66 1.53
N PRO A 143 27.41 -9.76 0.98
CA PRO A 143 27.90 -8.90 -0.11
C PRO A 143 27.27 -9.20 -1.48
N VAL A 144 26.41 -10.22 -1.57
CA VAL A 144 25.60 -10.47 -2.77
C VAL A 144 24.47 -9.46 -2.86
N VAL A 145 23.83 -9.16 -1.73
CA VAL A 145 22.72 -8.21 -1.64
C VAL A 145 23.24 -6.82 -1.28
N ASN A 146 23.97 -6.74 -0.17
CA ASN A 146 24.53 -5.50 0.34
C ASN A 146 25.74 -5.07 -0.49
N SER A 147 26.02 -3.77 -0.50
CA SER A 147 27.15 -3.17 -1.17
C SER A 147 27.88 -2.19 -0.25
N PRO A 148 28.98 -1.55 -0.69
CA PRO A 148 29.58 -0.43 0.07
C PRO A 148 28.72 0.84 0.11
N ALA A 149 27.51 0.83 -0.48
CA ALA A 149 26.53 1.91 -0.37
C ALA A 149 25.56 1.61 0.77
N ASP A 150 24.76 2.61 1.16
CA ASP A 150 23.66 2.37 2.08
C ASP A 150 22.50 1.65 1.38
N GLU A 151 22.04 0.54 1.95
CA GLU A 151 20.80 -0.13 1.60
C GLU A 151 19.77 -0.03 2.72
N ALA A 152 18.58 0.46 2.39
CA ALA A 152 17.57 0.76 3.39
C ALA A 152 16.14 0.43 2.97
N CYS A 153 15.24 0.46 3.95
CA CYS A 153 13.80 0.37 3.76
C CYS A 153 13.35 -0.89 2.99
N PRO A 154 13.65 -2.10 3.51
CA PRO A 154 13.24 -3.33 2.85
C PRO A 154 11.73 -3.53 2.85
N ALA A 155 11.20 -3.97 1.71
CA ALA A 155 9.83 -4.42 1.50
C ALA A 155 9.83 -5.82 0.85
N LEU A 156 9.34 -6.80 1.60
CA LEU A 156 9.26 -8.19 1.18
C LEU A 156 7.96 -8.43 0.42
N SER A 157 8.01 -9.21 -0.66
CA SER A 157 6.79 -9.64 -1.35
C SER A 157 5.96 -10.62 -0.52
N PRO A 158 4.64 -10.73 -0.79
CA PRO A 158 3.76 -11.64 -0.04
C PRO A 158 4.21 -13.10 -0.07
N ASN A 159 4.73 -13.56 -1.21
CA ASN A 159 5.30 -14.91 -1.36
C ASN A 159 6.73 -15.04 -0.81
N ALA A 160 7.33 -13.94 -0.35
CA ALA A 160 8.69 -13.80 0.13
C ALA A 160 9.76 -14.20 -0.90
N LEU A 161 9.50 -14.06 -2.20
CA LEU A 161 10.45 -14.38 -3.26
C LEU A 161 11.12 -13.15 -3.89
N GLU A 162 10.61 -11.95 -3.58
CA GLU A 162 11.19 -10.67 -3.97
C GLU A 162 11.41 -9.80 -2.73
N LEU A 163 12.56 -9.16 -2.63
CA LEU A 163 12.87 -8.16 -1.60
C LEU A 163 13.24 -6.86 -2.28
N TYR A 164 12.36 -5.88 -2.17
CA TYR A 164 12.54 -4.52 -2.65
C TYR A 164 13.23 -3.69 -1.58
N PHE A 165 14.08 -2.75 -1.99
CA PHE A 165 14.76 -1.84 -1.06
C PHE A 165 15.21 -0.57 -1.78
N SER A 166 15.62 0.42 -1.00
CA SER A 166 16.26 1.65 -1.48
C SER A 166 17.77 1.51 -1.42
N GLY A 167 18.48 1.72 -2.52
CA GLY A 167 19.91 2.03 -2.48
C GLY A 167 20.06 3.53 -2.27
N ILE A 168 20.46 3.96 -1.07
CA ILE A 168 20.47 5.37 -0.68
C ILE A 168 21.83 6.01 -0.92
N GLY A 169 21.84 7.08 -1.70
CA GLY A 169 22.82 8.15 -1.61
C GLY A 169 22.24 9.33 -0.85
N TYR A 170 22.68 9.55 0.40
CA TYR A 170 22.66 10.89 0.98
C TYR A 170 23.69 11.78 0.26
N ALA A 171 23.63 13.10 0.46
CA ALA A 171 24.45 14.06 -0.29
C ALA A 171 25.97 13.80 -0.22
N ASP A 172 26.42 12.99 0.74
CA ASP A 172 27.78 12.54 1.01
C ASP A 172 27.98 11.02 0.98
N ALA A 173 26.92 10.23 0.73
CA ALA A 173 27.00 8.76 0.74
C ALA A 173 27.37 8.20 -0.64
N TYR A 174 28.06 7.06 -0.63
CA TYR A 174 28.39 6.31 -1.84
C TYR A 174 27.11 5.81 -2.50
N VAL A 175 26.82 6.28 -3.72
CA VAL A 175 25.65 5.85 -4.49
C VAL A 175 25.89 4.43 -5.00
N ARG A 176 24.92 3.54 -4.79
CA ARG A 176 24.96 2.16 -5.32
C ARG A 176 25.16 2.17 -6.85
N PRO A 177 26.23 1.56 -7.39
CA PRO A 177 26.51 1.57 -8.82
C PRO A 177 25.40 0.91 -9.65
N GLY A 178 25.12 1.45 -10.84
CA GLY A 178 24.08 0.94 -11.74
C GLY A 178 22.69 1.56 -11.56
N GLY A 179 22.61 2.63 -10.75
CA GLY A 179 21.42 3.45 -10.57
C GLY A 179 21.21 4.55 -11.64
N TYR A 180 20.05 5.21 -11.57
CA TYR A 180 19.63 6.34 -12.39
C TYR A 180 19.62 7.67 -11.62
N GLY A 181 19.52 7.62 -10.29
CA GLY A 181 19.43 8.78 -9.41
C GLY A 181 20.33 8.69 -8.18
N SER A 182 20.16 9.63 -7.25
CA SER A 182 20.88 9.63 -5.97
C SER A 182 20.35 8.57 -5.01
N ALA A 183 19.07 8.20 -5.10
CA ALA A 183 18.54 7.04 -4.44
C ALA A 183 17.57 6.35 -5.40
N ASP A 184 17.69 5.03 -5.50
CA ASP A 184 16.89 4.23 -6.42
C ASP A 184 16.27 3.04 -5.72
N LEU A 185 15.20 2.53 -6.30
CA LEU A 185 14.57 1.28 -5.93
C LEU A 185 15.25 0.09 -6.63
N TRP A 186 15.53 -0.94 -5.84
CA TRP A 186 16.15 -2.19 -6.26
C TRP A 186 15.31 -3.38 -5.82
N VAL A 187 15.48 -4.51 -6.49
CA VAL A 187 14.88 -5.79 -6.11
C VAL A 187 15.91 -6.90 -6.17
N THR A 188 15.99 -7.71 -5.11
CA THR A 188 16.63 -9.04 -5.17
C THR A 188 15.58 -10.14 -5.14
N ARG A 189 15.91 -11.29 -5.74
CA ARG A 189 15.02 -12.43 -5.90
C ARG A 189 15.67 -13.72 -5.44
N ARG A 190 14.85 -14.67 -5.00
CA ARG A 190 15.24 -16.06 -4.71
C ARG A 190 14.20 -17.01 -5.30
N ALA A 191 14.62 -18.21 -5.69
CA ALA A 191 13.73 -19.18 -6.33
C ALA A 191 12.75 -19.81 -5.33
N THR A 192 13.21 -20.08 -4.11
CA THR A 192 12.40 -20.54 -2.99
C THR A 192 12.78 -19.77 -1.72
N ARG A 193 11.96 -19.87 -0.67
CA ARG A 193 12.21 -19.23 0.64
C ARG A 193 13.48 -19.72 1.34
N ASN A 194 13.99 -20.88 0.94
CA ASN A 194 15.21 -21.46 1.51
C ASN A 194 16.45 -21.18 0.66
N ASP A 195 16.29 -20.64 -0.55
CA ASP A 195 17.41 -20.28 -1.40
C ASP A 195 18.02 -18.95 -0.97
N PRO A 196 19.33 -18.76 -1.19
CA PRO A 196 19.96 -17.45 -1.00
C PRO A 196 19.35 -16.41 -1.94
N TRP A 197 19.35 -15.16 -1.49
CA TRP A 197 19.02 -14.01 -2.33
C TRP A 197 20.06 -13.87 -3.46
N GLY A 198 19.58 -13.53 -4.66
CA GLY A 198 20.42 -13.22 -5.80
C GLY A 198 21.00 -11.80 -5.77
N ALA A 199 21.79 -11.46 -6.80
CA ALA A 199 22.26 -10.10 -6.99
C ALA A 199 21.08 -9.15 -7.24
N PRO A 200 20.99 -7.99 -6.56
CA PRO A 200 19.92 -7.03 -6.79
C PRO A 200 19.96 -6.42 -8.19
N VAL A 201 18.77 -6.18 -8.72
CA VAL A 201 18.53 -5.53 -10.01
C VAL A 201 17.83 -4.19 -9.76
N ASN A 202 18.30 -3.12 -10.38
CA ASN A 202 17.65 -1.81 -10.35
C ASN A 202 16.29 -1.91 -11.06
N LEU A 203 15.24 -1.26 -10.56
CA LEU A 203 13.90 -1.30 -11.18
C LEU A 203 13.80 -0.57 -12.53
N GLY A 204 14.91 -0.01 -13.03
CA GLY A 204 15.00 0.59 -14.35
C GLY A 204 14.40 1.99 -14.41
N PRO A 205 14.53 2.69 -15.54
CA PRO A 205 14.13 4.08 -15.70
C PRO A 205 12.62 4.26 -15.88
N VAL A 206 11.87 3.16 -15.95
CA VAL A 206 10.41 3.18 -15.93
C VAL A 206 9.94 3.52 -14.52
N VAL A 207 10.48 2.81 -13.52
CA VAL A 207 10.13 3.03 -12.11
C VAL A 207 10.98 4.12 -11.51
N ASN A 208 12.31 4.03 -11.61
CA ASN A 208 13.24 5.02 -11.08
C ASN A 208 13.37 6.25 -11.98
N SER A 209 13.87 7.33 -11.40
CA SER A 209 14.04 8.64 -12.02
C SER A 209 15.44 9.19 -11.75
N ALA A 210 15.75 10.37 -12.28
CA ALA A 210 17.00 11.07 -11.95
C ALA A 210 17.00 11.71 -10.54
N LYS A 211 15.96 11.46 -9.73
CA LYS A 211 15.75 12.06 -8.41
C LYS A 211 15.89 10.99 -7.33
N ASN A 212 15.46 11.31 -6.11
CA ASN A 212 15.40 10.34 -5.03
C ASN A 212 14.11 9.54 -5.17
N ASP A 213 14.23 8.23 -5.34
CA ASP A 213 13.13 7.27 -5.31
C ASP A 213 13.39 6.26 -4.19
N ARG A 214 12.53 6.24 -3.18
CA ARG A 214 12.84 5.60 -1.89
C ARG A 214 11.63 4.92 -1.26
N ARG A 215 11.93 4.12 -0.23
CA ARG A 215 11.00 3.52 0.73
C ARG A 215 9.88 2.75 0.04
N PRO A 216 10.24 1.70 -0.74
CA PRO A 216 9.25 0.89 -1.41
C PRO A 216 8.35 0.23 -0.36
N TYR A 217 7.07 0.10 -0.72
CA TYR A 217 6.10 -0.71 -0.03
C TYR A 217 5.27 -1.47 -1.05
N LEU A 218 5.19 -2.79 -0.87
CA LEU A 218 4.49 -3.67 -1.80
C LEU A 218 3.12 -4.06 -1.20
N SER A 219 2.06 -3.96 -2.00
CA SER A 219 0.72 -4.38 -1.62
C SER A 219 0.63 -5.89 -1.31
N ALA A 220 -0.41 -6.30 -0.59
CA ALA A 220 -0.59 -7.68 -0.15
C ALA A 220 -0.84 -8.68 -1.29
N ASP A 221 -1.31 -8.23 -2.45
CA ASP A 221 -1.41 -9.00 -3.70
C ASP A 221 -0.10 -8.99 -4.52
N GLY A 222 0.85 -8.11 -4.16
CA GLY A 222 2.09 -7.92 -4.88
C GLY A 222 1.95 -7.18 -6.21
N LEU A 223 0.81 -6.57 -6.52
CA LEU A 223 0.54 -5.95 -7.83
C LEU A 223 0.75 -4.43 -7.84
N VAL A 224 0.89 -3.79 -6.67
CA VAL A 224 1.10 -2.35 -6.52
C VAL A 224 2.30 -2.08 -5.63
N LEU A 225 3.23 -1.27 -6.14
CA LEU A 225 4.38 -0.77 -5.38
C LEU A 225 4.20 0.72 -5.10
N PHE A 226 4.04 1.07 -3.84
CA PHE A 226 4.06 2.44 -3.33
C PHE A 226 5.49 2.85 -3.00
N PHE A 227 5.83 4.12 -3.21
CA PHE A 227 7.15 4.66 -2.87
C PHE A 227 7.10 6.19 -2.81
N ASP A 228 8.05 6.82 -2.12
CA ASP A 228 8.20 8.28 -2.15
C ASP A 228 9.24 8.71 -3.19
N SER A 229 9.01 9.88 -3.78
CA SER A 229 9.87 10.40 -4.83
C SER A 229 9.98 11.92 -4.84
N ALA A 230 11.20 12.40 -5.11
CA ALA A 230 11.49 13.80 -5.42
C ALA A 230 11.39 14.11 -6.93
N ARG A 231 10.76 13.23 -7.73
CA ARG A 231 10.44 13.50 -9.14
C ARG A 231 9.40 14.62 -9.24
N ALA A 232 9.26 15.19 -10.44
CA ALA A 232 8.38 16.33 -10.68
C ALA A 232 6.96 16.09 -10.11
N GLY A 233 6.56 16.93 -9.15
CA GLY A 233 5.35 16.82 -8.35
C GLY A 233 5.18 18.08 -7.49
N SER A 234 4.96 17.94 -6.19
CA SER A 234 5.04 19.03 -5.23
C SER A 234 6.48 19.56 -5.03
N SER A 235 6.66 20.52 -4.13
CA SER A 235 7.99 20.98 -3.70
C SER A 235 8.73 20.01 -2.78
N GLY A 236 8.06 18.98 -2.25
CA GLY A 236 8.59 18.02 -1.29
C GLY A 236 8.87 16.63 -1.87
N LEU A 237 8.84 15.62 -1.00
CA LEU A 237 8.80 14.20 -1.39
C LEU A 237 7.33 13.81 -1.51
N ASP A 238 6.92 13.38 -2.70
CA ASP A 238 5.56 12.97 -3.00
C ASP A 238 5.46 11.44 -2.97
N LEU A 239 4.30 10.91 -2.57
CA LEU A 239 3.96 9.52 -2.78
C LEU A 239 3.56 9.25 -4.23
N TYR A 240 4.05 8.13 -4.74
CA TYR A 240 3.71 7.54 -6.02
C TYR A 240 3.34 6.08 -5.84
N LEU A 241 2.64 5.54 -6.82
CA LEU A 241 2.50 4.10 -6.99
C LEU A 241 2.85 3.68 -8.41
N THR A 242 3.28 2.45 -8.59
CA THR A 242 3.33 1.76 -9.89
C THR A 242 2.63 0.42 -9.79
N ARG A 243 2.12 -0.08 -10.91
CA ARG A 243 1.36 -1.33 -10.99
C ARG A 243 2.00 -2.32 -11.96
N ARG A 244 1.72 -3.61 -11.76
CA ARG A 244 1.99 -4.69 -12.70
C ARG A 244 0.76 -5.61 -12.77
N THR A 245 0.55 -6.23 -13.92
CA THR A 245 -0.59 -7.11 -14.17
C THR A 245 -0.46 -8.42 -13.39
N THR A 246 0.69 -9.08 -13.47
CA THR A 246 1.02 -10.26 -12.64
C THR A 246 2.31 -10.06 -11.87
N VAL A 247 2.56 -10.90 -10.87
CA VAL A 247 3.82 -10.88 -10.10
C VAL A 247 5.08 -11.14 -10.93
N SER A 248 4.94 -11.68 -12.13
CA SER A 248 6.04 -11.89 -13.08
C SER A 248 6.21 -10.75 -14.09
N ASP A 249 5.22 -9.88 -14.22
CA ASP A 249 5.26 -8.81 -15.20
C ASP A 249 6.14 -7.63 -14.74
N PRO A 250 6.73 -6.88 -15.68
CA PRO A 250 7.43 -5.66 -15.36
C PRO A 250 6.48 -4.62 -14.75
N TRP A 251 7.04 -3.78 -13.89
CA TRP A 251 6.35 -2.60 -13.37
C TRP A 251 6.06 -1.59 -14.49
N GLY A 252 4.89 -0.96 -14.42
CA GLY A 252 4.47 0.13 -15.28
C GLY A 252 5.05 1.50 -14.88
N PRO A 253 4.69 2.57 -15.61
CA PRO A 253 5.05 3.93 -15.24
C PRO A 253 4.37 4.34 -13.93
N PRO A 254 5.09 5.00 -13.01
CA PRO A 254 4.50 5.46 -11.76
C PRO A 254 3.49 6.61 -11.92
N ILE A 255 2.50 6.64 -11.04
CA ILE A 255 1.43 7.64 -10.94
C ILE A 255 1.60 8.40 -9.61
N ASN A 256 1.58 9.73 -9.66
CA ASN A 256 1.54 10.60 -8.47
C ASN A 256 0.18 10.46 -7.78
N LEU A 257 0.15 10.32 -6.44
CA LEU A 257 -1.12 10.14 -5.71
C LEU A 257 -2.01 11.39 -5.64
N GLY A 258 -1.58 12.49 -6.25
CA GLY A 258 -2.35 13.71 -6.43
C GLY A 258 -2.46 14.56 -5.17
N PRO A 259 -3.08 15.76 -5.27
CA PRO A 259 -3.05 16.77 -4.22
C PRO A 259 -3.95 16.46 -3.00
N VAL A 260 -4.72 15.38 -3.04
CA VAL A 260 -5.46 14.89 -1.87
C VAL A 260 -4.48 14.25 -0.89
N ILE A 261 -3.59 13.40 -1.40
CA ILE A 261 -2.56 12.74 -0.60
C ILE A 261 -1.33 13.62 -0.52
N ASN A 262 -0.76 14.06 -1.64
CA ASN A 262 0.50 14.81 -1.65
C ASN A 262 0.30 16.29 -1.31
N SER A 263 1.26 16.85 -0.57
CA SER A 263 1.23 18.22 -0.08
C SER A 263 2.59 18.91 -0.30
N PRO A 264 2.74 20.20 0.03
CA PRO A 264 4.06 20.85 -0.01
C PRO A 264 5.07 20.29 1.02
N ALA A 265 4.62 19.48 1.98
CA ALA A 265 5.47 18.78 2.94
C ALA A 265 6.11 17.53 2.30
N HIS A 266 6.78 16.71 3.12
CA HIS A 266 7.29 15.41 2.70
C HIS A 266 6.30 14.34 3.13
N GLU A 267 5.79 13.56 2.17
CA GLU A 267 5.05 12.34 2.43
C GLU A 267 5.95 11.13 2.24
N GLU A 268 6.17 10.38 3.32
CA GLU A 268 7.21 9.36 3.38
C GLU A 268 6.67 8.04 3.97
N TYR A 269 7.37 6.94 3.71
CA TYR A 269 7.10 5.61 4.29
C TYR A 269 5.63 5.14 4.19
N ALA A 270 5.07 5.16 2.99
CA ALA A 270 3.74 4.63 2.75
C ALA A 270 3.63 3.15 3.17
N CYS A 271 2.49 2.77 3.76
CA CYS A 271 2.05 1.38 3.86
C CYS A 271 0.53 1.29 3.69
N VAL A 272 0.02 0.14 3.26
CA VAL A 272 -1.41 -0.05 3.00
C VAL A 272 -1.93 -1.22 3.82
N SER A 273 -3.17 -1.13 4.29
CA SER A 273 -3.84 -2.28 4.92
C SER A 273 -3.89 -3.47 3.96
N ALA A 274 -3.88 -4.69 4.51
CA ALA A 274 -3.84 -5.90 3.69
C ALA A 274 -5.05 -6.08 2.76
N ASP A 275 -6.17 -5.40 3.02
CA ASP A 275 -7.36 -5.36 2.16
C ASP A 275 -7.35 -4.21 1.14
N GLY A 276 -6.25 -3.45 1.09
CA GLY A 276 -6.09 -2.34 0.15
C GLY A 276 -6.92 -1.11 0.47
N THR A 277 -7.67 -1.06 1.58
CA THR A 277 -8.68 -0.01 1.84
C THR A 277 -8.18 1.20 2.62
N THR A 278 -6.98 1.16 3.20
CA THR A 278 -6.43 2.26 4.00
C THR A 278 -4.94 2.45 3.69
N LEU A 279 -4.58 3.65 3.25
CA LEU A 279 -3.19 4.11 3.16
C LEU A 279 -2.76 4.74 4.49
N TYR A 280 -1.55 4.46 4.93
CA TYR A 280 -0.86 5.12 6.04
C TYR A 280 0.47 5.67 5.54
N TRP A 281 0.90 6.82 6.06
CA TRP A 281 2.20 7.43 5.76
C TRP A 281 2.59 8.39 6.88
N ASP A 282 3.85 8.83 6.91
CA ASP A 282 4.26 9.92 7.79
C ASP A 282 4.47 11.23 7.03
N CYS A 283 4.12 12.34 7.70
CA CYS A 283 4.13 13.65 7.08
C CYS A 283 4.04 14.78 8.12
N ALA A 284 4.80 15.85 7.90
CA ALA A 284 4.73 17.10 8.66
C ALA A 284 3.74 18.14 8.08
N ARG A 285 2.60 17.68 7.57
CA ARG A 285 1.56 18.59 7.05
C ARG A 285 0.82 19.31 8.19
N PRO A 286 0.23 20.49 7.93
CA PRO A 286 -0.58 21.20 8.92
C PRO A 286 -1.73 20.33 9.46
N GLY A 287 -1.98 20.45 10.78
CA GLY A 287 -3.02 19.68 11.47
C GLY A 287 -2.51 18.51 12.31
N GLY A 288 -1.19 18.32 12.37
CA GLY A 288 -0.53 17.38 13.28
C GLY A 288 -0.22 17.94 14.68
N TYR A 289 0.42 17.11 15.49
CA TYR A 289 0.79 17.33 16.89
C TYR A 289 2.27 17.72 17.05
N GLY A 290 3.13 17.32 16.12
CA GLY A 290 4.57 17.58 16.17
C GLY A 290 5.18 17.86 14.79
N SER A 291 6.33 17.23 14.53
CA SER A 291 7.00 17.27 13.24
C SER A 291 6.33 16.30 12.27
N ASN A 292 6.95 15.16 11.97
CA ASN A 292 6.28 14.13 11.19
C ASN A 292 5.28 13.44 12.11
N ASP A 293 4.04 13.35 11.65
CA ASP A 293 2.98 12.59 12.29
C ASP A 293 2.58 11.44 11.35
N ILE A 294 1.92 10.42 11.89
CA ILE A 294 1.29 9.36 11.09
C ILE A 294 -0.12 9.79 10.69
N TRP A 295 -0.36 9.72 9.39
CA TRP A 295 -1.63 10.01 8.74
C TRP A 295 -2.20 8.76 8.09
N GLN A 296 -3.52 8.77 7.88
CA GLN A 296 -4.23 7.77 7.10
C GLN A 296 -5.18 8.40 6.08
N ALA A 297 -5.55 7.64 5.06
CA ALA A 297 -6.63 7.96 4.14
C ALA A 297 -7.29 6.67 3.65
N SER A 298 -8.60 6.72 3.44
CA SER A 298 -9.32 5.61 2.81
C SER A 298 -8.93 5.48 1.35
N ILE A 299 -8.90 4.25 0.85
CA ILE A 299 -8.80 3.92 -0.57
C ILE A 299 -10.11 3.26 -0.97
N THR A 300 -10.85 3.88 -1.89
CA THR A 300 -12.19 3.43 -2.26
C THR A 300 -12.26 3.16 -3.76
N PRO A 301 -12.70 1.97 -4.21
CA PRO A 301 -12.91 1.72 -5.64
C PRO A 301 -14.00 2.63 -6.20
N ILE A 302 -13.88 3.04 -7.46
CA ILE A 302 -14.99 3.69 -8.17
C ILE A 302 -15.97 2.59 -8.60
N VAL A 303 -17.18 2.65 -8.06
CA VAL A 303 -18.27 1.69 -8.32
C VAL A 303 -19.44 2.29 -9.11
N ASP A 304 -19.50 3.62 -9.20
CA ASP A 304 -20.39 4.35 -10.08
C ASP A 304 -19.67 4.52 -11.42
N PHE A 305 -19.92 3.58 -12.35
CA PHE A 305 -19.18 3.48 -13.60
C PHE A 305 -19.69 4.46 -14.66
N ASN A 306 -20.92 4.94 -14.52
CA ASN A 306 -21.53 5.90 -15.44
C ASN A 306 -21.39 7.36 -14.97
N GLY A 307 -21.00 7.59 -13.71
CA GLY A 307 -20.73 8.89 -13.11
C GLY A 307 -21.99 9.69 -12.72
N ASP A 308 -23.14 9.04 -12.57
CA ASP A 308 -24.42 9.69 -12.25
C ASP A 308 -24.66 9.90 -10.75
N LYS A 309 -23.68 9.50 -9.93
CA LYS A 309 -23.64 9.57 -8.47
C LYS A 309 -24.58 8.60 -7.78
N LYS A 310 -24.93 7.50 -8.44
CA LYS A 310 -25.65 6.38 -7.85
C LYS A 310 -24.89 5.11 -8.16
N VAL A 311 -25.05 4.12 -7.30
CA VAL A 311 -24.59 2.76 -7.56
C VAL A 311 -25.83 1.90 -7.78
N ASP A 312 -26.20 1.68 -9.04
CA ASP A 312 -27.48 1.06 -9.41
C ASP A 312 -27.39 0.07 -10.58
N LEU A 313 -28.55 -0.43 -11.03
CA LEU A 313 -28.65 -1.50 -12.06
C LEU A 313 -27.89 -1.18 -13.33
N VAL A 314 -27.72 0.10 -13.67
CA VAL A 314 -26.91 0.49 -14.82
C VAL A 314 -25.44 0.12 -14.60
N ASP A 315 -24.87 0.41 -13.42
CA ASP A 315 -23.49 0.06 -13.09
C ASP A 315 -23.29 -1.45 -13.00
N LEU A 316 -24.26 -2.18 -12.44
CA LEU A 316 -24.20 -3.64 -12.39
C LEU A 316 -24.18 -4.24 -13.81
N VAL A 317 -25.02 -3.73 -14.71
CA VAL A 317 -25.02 -4.18 -16.10
C VAL A 317 -23.68 -3.87 -16.76
N MET A 318 -23.12 -2.67 -16.54
CA MET A 318 -21.80 -2.31 -17.07
C MET A 318 -20.70 -3.25 -16.56
N LEU A 319 -20.74 -3.66 -15.29
CA LEU A 319 -19.81 -4.65 -14.75
C LEU A 319 -19.93 -6.00 -15.49
N ILE A 320 -21.16 -6.52 -15.59
CA ILE A 320 -21.45 -7.83 -16.22
C ILE A 320 -21.12 -7.81 -17.73
N GLU A 321 -21.38 -6.72 -18.43
CA GLU A 321 -21.04 -6.57 -19.85
C GLU A 321 -19.52 -6.64 -20.12
N ASN A 322 -18.71 -6.42 -19.08
CA ASN A 322 -17.25 -6.48 -19.16
C ASN A 322 -16.67 -7.71 -18.46
N TRP A 323 -17.48 -8.70 -18.12
CA TRP A 323 -17.05 -9.94 -17.48
C TRP A 323 -15.97 -10.66 -18.29
N GLY A 324 -14.92 -11.12 -17.61
CA GLY A 324 -13.76 -11.79 -18.17
C GLY A 324 -12.80 -10.88 -18.95
N THR A 325 -13.05 -9.58 -19.02
CA THR A 325 -12.13 -8.62 -19.67
C THR A 325 -11.09 -8.08 -18.69
N SER A 326 -10.03 -7.45 -19.20
CA SER A 326 -9.06 -6.68 -18.40
C SER A 326 -9.35 -5.18 -18.41
N LYS A 327 -10.63 -4.80 -18.57
CA LYS A 327 -11.00 -3.38 -18.59
C LYS A 327 -10.96 -2.83 -17.16
N THR A 328 -9.85 -2.16 -16.89
CA THR A 328 -9.50 -1.45 -15.66
C THR A 328 -10.62 -0.71 -14.95
N LEU A 329 -11.55 -0.09 -15.67
CA LEU A 329 -12.67 0.67 -15.06
C LEU A 329 -13.62 -0.23 -14.25
N TYR A 330 -13.75 -1.49 -14.63
CA TYR A 330 -14.68 -2.46 -14.03
C TYR A 330 -13.97 -3.50 -13.15
N ASP A 331 -12.64 -3.48 -13.15
CA ASP A 331 -11.76 -4.35 -12.38
C ASP A 331 -11.41 -3.64 -11.08
N ILE A 332 -12.29 -3.77 -10.09
CA ILE A 332 -12.37 -3.04 -8.83
C ILE A 332 -12.15 -3.93 -7.60
N GLY A 333 -11.90 -5.22 -7.80
CA GLY A 333 -11.72 -6.22 -6.76
C GLY A 333 -10.65 -7.27 -7.12
N PRO A 334 -10.19 -8.06 -6.15
CA PRO A 334 -10.54 -8.01 -4.73
C PRO A 334 -9.97 -6.79 -4.00
N MET A 335 -8.91 -6.17 -4.52
CA MET A 335 -8.39 -4.89 -4.03
C MET A 335 -9.03 -3.72 -4.79
N PRO A 336 -9.05 -2.50 -4.23
CA PRO A 336 -9.63 -1.34 -4.92
C PRO A 336 -9.04 -1.02 -6.30
N TRP A 337 -7.86 -1.58 -6.62
CA TRP A 337 -7.16 -1.41 -7.90
C TRP A 337 -7.27 -2.61 -8.84
N GLY A 338 -8.10 -3.60 -8.51
CA GLY A 338 -8.33 -4.77 -9.36
C GLY A 338 -7.20 -5.80 -9.35
N ASP A 339 -7.38 -6.85 -10.14
CA ASP A 339 -6.39 -7.91 -10.39
C ASP A 339 -6.15 -8.22 -11.89
N ASP A 340 -6.46 -7.23 -12.75
CA ASP A 340 -6.43 -7.28 -14.22
C ASP A 340 -7.54 -8.13 -14.84
N LYS A 341 -8.57 -8.50 -14.08
CA LYS A 341 -9.65 -9.32 -14.59
C LYS A 341 -10.99 -9.03 -13.91
N VAL A 342 -11.93 -8.55 -14.72
CA VAL A 342 -13.33 -8.39 -14.31
C VAL A 342 -13.97 -9.76 -14.08
N ASP A 343 -14.21 -10.14 -12.84
CA ASP A 343 -14.90 -11.36 -12.46
C ASP A 343 -15.71 -11.25 -11.15
N ILE A 344 -15.82 -12.36 -10.43
CA ILE A 344 -16.66 -12.48 -9.24
C ILE A 344 -16.12 -11.68 -8.07
N ASP A 345 -14.82 -11.43 -8.01
CA ASP A 345 -14.24 -10.64 -6.93
C ASP A 345 -14.59 -9.15 -7.07
N ASP A 346 -14.71 -8.63 -8.29
CA ASP A 346 -15.27 -7.30 -8.55
C ASP A 346 -16.73 -7.19 -8.17
N LEU A 347 -17.54 -8.20 -8.53
CA LEU A 347 -18.94 -8.22 -8.18
C LEU A 347 -19.13 -8.22 -6.66
N LYS A 348 -18.30 -8.96 -5.91
CA LYS A 348 -18.34 -8.91 -4.44
C LYS A 348 -18.09 -7.50 -3.93
N VAL A 349 -17.06 -6.81 -4.44
CA VAL A 349 -16.74 -5.43 -4.04
C VAL A 349 -17.89 -4.48 -4.39
N PHE A 350 -18.43 -4.58 -5.60
CA PHE A 350 -19.57 -3.80 -6.08
C PHE A 350 -20.78 -3.93 -5.14
N MET A 351 -21.13 -5.16 -4.76
CA MET A 351 -22.29 -5.44 -3.90
C MET A 351 -22.15 -4.86 -2.48
N THR A 352 -20.92 -4.63 -1.98
CA THR A 352 -20.72 -3.94 -0.69
C THR A 352 -21.08 -2.44 -0.71
N HIS A 353 -21.20 -1.86 -1.90
CA HIS A 353 -21.55 -0.45 -2.11
C HIS A 353 -23.03 -0.29 -2.52
N TRP A 354 -23.54 -1.24 -3.30
CA TRP A 354 -24.93 -1.28 -3.76
C TRP A 354 -26.00 -1.08 -2.67
N GLU A 355 -25.86 -1.76 -1.53
CA GLU A 355 -26.90 -1.77 -0.50
C GLU A 355 -26.93 -0.49 0.35
N LYS A 356 -25.88 0.32 0.33
CA LYS A 356 -25.79 1.55 1.13
C LYS A 356 -26.71 2.66 0.62
N GLU A 357 -27.17 2.57 -0.63
CA GLU A 357 -28.01 3.60 -1.27
C GLU A 357 -29.48 3.19 -1.48
N ARG A 358 -29.90 1.97 -1.07
CA ARG A 358 -31.33 1.61 -1.12
C ARG A 358 -32.13 2.44 -0.09
N PRO A 359 -33.24 3.07 -0.50
CA PRO A 359 -34.17 3.69 0.45
C PRO A 359 -34.69 2.65 1.45
N ALA A 360 -34.92 3.10 2.69
CA ALA A 360 -35.14 2.24 3.87
C ALA A 360 -36.38 1.33 3.77
N ASP A 361 -37.30 1.61 2.85
CA ASP A 361 -38.52 0.85 2.57
C ASP A 361 -38.27 -0.43 1.75
N ALA A 362 -37.10 -0.56 1.12
CA ALA A 362 -36.75 -1.69 0.28
C ALA A 362 -35.90 -2.76 1.02
N LYS A 363 -35.68 -2.65 2.34
CA LYS A 363 -34.83 -3.56 3.14
C LYS A 363 -35.56 -4.80 3.68
N ASP A 364 -36.44 -5.42 2.90
CA ASP A 364 -36.78 -6.82 3.20
C ASP A 364 -35.64 -7.70 2.68
N GLY A 365 -35.19 -8.68 3.47
CA GLY A 365 -34.00 -9.48 3.18
C GLY A 365 -34.11 -10.38 1.93
N SER A 366 -35.11 -10.19 1.07
CA SER A 366 -35.33 -11.01 -0.14
C SER A 366 -34.39 -10.68 -1.30
N GLY A 367 -33.69 -9.55 -1.25
CA GLY A 367 -32.78 -9.09 -2.31
C GLY A 367 -31.46 -9.86 -2.38
N LEU A 368 -30.87 -10.20 -1.23
CA LEU A 368 -29.61 -10.94 -1.13
C LEU A 368 -29.78 -12.38 -1.65
N ASP A 369 -30.86 -13.06 -1.23
CA ASP A 369 -31.16 -14.42 -1.67
C ASP A 369 -31.42 -14.48 -3.19
N ARG A 370 -32.11 -13.48 -3.76
CA ARG A 370 -32.39 -13.45 -5.22
C ARG A 370 -31.19 -13.08 -6.08
N ALA A 371 -30.31 -12.19 -5.61
CA ALA A 371 -29.09 -11.85 -6.35
C ALA A 371 -28.07 -12.99 -6.29
N ALA A 372 -27.91 -13.63 -5.12
CA ALA A 372 -27.08 -14.82 -4.97
C ALA A 372 -27.62 -16.01 -5.79
N ASP A 373 -28.93 -16.21 -5.83
CA ASP A 373 -29.58 -17.24 -6.67
C ASP A 373 -29.42 -16.95 -8.17
N PHE A 374 -29.52 -15.69 -8.60
CA PHE A 374 -29.34 -15.29 -10.00
C PHE A 374 -27.87 -15.45 -10.45
N VAL A 375 -26.91 -15.04 -9.62
CA VAL A 375 -25.47 -15.19 -9.90
C VAL A 375 -25.06 -16.67 -9.83
N GLY A 376 -25.59 -17.44 -8.88
CA GLY A 376 -25.32 -18.87 -8.75
C GLY A 376 -25.85 -19.70 -9.92
N THR A 377 -27.03 -19.34 -10.46
CA THR A 377 -27.57 -19.98 -11.66
C THR A 377 -26.81 -19.56 -12.92
N TRP A 378 -26.49 -18.28 -13.09
CA TRP A 378 -25.78 -17.78 -14.28
C TRP A 378 -24.34 -18.31 -14.38
N ALA A 379 -23.58 -18.32 -13.27
CA ALA A 379 -22.22 -18.88 -13.24
C ALA A 379 -22.18 -20.40 -13.46
N SER A 380 -23.23 -21.13 -13.07
CA SER A 380 -23.34 -22.57 -13.31
C SER A 380 -23.66 -22.93 -14.77
N ASP A 381 -24.36 -22.04 -15.49
CA ASP A 381 -24.73 -22.26 -16.88
C ASP A 381 -23.56 -21.97 -17.86
N ASP A 382 -22.67 -21.02 -17.53
CA ASP A 382 -21.46 -20.75 -18.34
C ASP A 382 -20.36 -21.80 -18.17
N LEU A 383 -20.24 -22.42 -16.98
CA LEU A 383 -19.33 -23.57 -16.78
C LEU A 383 -19.80 -24.81 -17.56
N ASN A 384 -21.10 -24.94 -17.85
CA ASN A 384 -21.67 -26.06 -18.60
C ASN A 384 -21.74 -25.84 -20.13
N THR A 385 -21.62 -24.60 -20.63
CA THR A 385 -21.81 -24.29 -22.06
C THR A 385 -20.52 -24.09 -22.85
N SER A 386 -19.34 -24.20 -22.22
CA SER A 386 -18.03 -24.22 -22.90
C SER A 386 -17.82 -25.41 -23.87
N GLY A 387 -18.81 -26.29 -24.04
CA GLY A 387 -18.75 -27.47 -24.92
C GLY A 387 -19.60 -27.44 -26.20
N GLN A 388 -20.40 -26.40 -26.49
CA GLN A 388 -21.24 -26.40 -27.72
C GLN A 388 -21.11 -25.13 -28.56
N THR A 389 -20.46 -25.30 -29.71
CA THR A 389 -20.43 -24.38 -30.85
C THR A 389 -21.84 -23.93 -31.25
N ARG A 390 -22.06 -22.61 -31.25
CA ARG A 390 -23.26 -21.94 -31.77
C ARG A 390 -23.44 -22.24 -33.27
N LYS A 391 -24.67 -22.61 -33.66
CA LYS A 391 -25.22 -22.48 -35.02
C LYS A 391 -26.33 -21.45 -35.01
#